data_AF-A0A1V5DVS2-F1
#
_entry.id   AF-A0A1V5DVS2-F1
#
_cell.length_a   1.000
_cell.length_b   1.000
_cell.length_c   1.000
_cell.angle_alpha   90.00
_cell.angle_beta   90.00
_cell.angle_gamma   90.00
#
_symmetry.space_group_name_H-M   'P 1'
#
loop_
_entity.id
_entity.type
_entity.pdbx_description
1 polymer ?
#
loop_
_entity_poly.entity_id
_entity_poly.type
_entity_poly.pdbx_seq_one_letter_code
_entity_poly.pdbx_strand_id
1 'polypeptide(L)'
;MLHARGLLLRCDEPAVFCASAAALVLFGAHPAFRFPQCEILVDAYDDTRISGRPKGQLNVNAPLSHALEEILAFIDAHTFHPRRVVGLNNVRLDEYPRAAIREALLNAVAHRNYEDASRKVFVRIFSDRIEIASPGYPLKPITLAKLRKGNYRPCSRNPLIAQALCILDKMEQRGTGFTPAMEARLNERQRKIVMQIQEGSIVTNKWVQETFNVVRDTAYRDIQLLLDLHIIERRGRGRSIRYVLAGERA
;
A
#
# COMPACT_ATOMS: atom_id res chain seq x y z
N MET A 1 -25.69 -1.06 -7.51
CA MET A 1 -24.58 -0.98 -6.52
C MET A 1 -24.00 0.42 -6.32
N LEU A 2 -23.88 1.28 -7.35
CA LEU A 2 -23.26 2.61 -7.21
C LEU A 2 -24.14 3.65 -6.49
N HIS A 3 -25.46 3.66 -6.74
CA HIS A 3 -26.42 4.56 -6.09
C HIS A 3 -26.54 4.32 -4.58
N ALA A 4 -26.58 3.05 -4.15
CA ALA A 4 -26.65 2.66 -2.74
C ALA A 4 -25.40 3.05 -1.92
N ARG A 5 -24.34 3.55 -2.56
CA ARG A 5 -23.04 3.86 -1.94
C ARG A 5 -22.65 5.34 -2.09
N GLY A 6 -23.57 6.20 -2.53
CA GLY A 6 -23.31 7.64 -2.69
C GLY A 6 -22.36 8.00 -3.84
N LEU A 7 -22.07 7.06 -4.75
CA LEU A 7 -21.27 7.30 -5.95
C LEU A 7 -22.13 7.83 -7.10
N LEU A 8 -23.41 7.47 -7.13
CA LEU A 8 -24.41 8.09 -7.98
C LEU A 8 -25.47 8.75 -7.09
N LEU A 9 -25.77 10.00 -7.37
CA LEU A 9 -26.81 10.78 -6.74
C LEU A 9 -28.01 10.84 -7.69
N ARG A 10 -29.22 10.73 -7.15
CA ARG A 10 -30.44 10.95 -7.94
C ARG A 10 -30.60 12.45 -8.15
N CYS A 11 -30.73 12.88 -9.39
CA CYS A 11 -31.01 14.27 -9.73
C CYS A 11 -32.53 14.54 -9.61
N ASP A 12 -32.93 15.82 -9.56
CA ASP A 12 -34.32 16.24 -9.29
C ASP A 12 -35.30 15.75 -10.38
N GLU A 13 -34.80 15.46 -11.57
CA GLU A 13 -35.55 14.82 -12.65
C GLU A 13 -35.66 13.30 -12.46
N PRO A 14 -36.86 12.72 -12.66
CA PRO A 14 -37.05 11.28 -12.54
C PRO A 14 -36.17 10.52 -13.55
N ALA A 15 -35.43 9.53 -13.05
CA ALA A 15 -34.52 8.65 -13.79
C ALA A 15 -33.17 9.25 -14.25
N VAL A 16 -32.83 10.48 -13.86
CA VAL A 16 -31.48 11.04 -14.10
C VAL A 16 -30.59 10.78 -12.88
N PHE A 17 -29.41 10.18 -13.11
CA PHE A 17 -28.39 9.96 -12.08
C PHE A 17 -27.15 10.79 -12.39
N CYS A 18 -26.64 11.44 -11.37
CA CYS A 18 -25.49 12.34 -11.43
C CYS A 18 -24.32 11.72 -10.65
N ALA A 19 -23.12 11.69 -11.25
CA ALA A 19 -21.95 11.13 -10.59
C ALA A 19 -21.46 12.04 -9.46
N SER A 20 -21.15 11.46 -8.30
CA SER A 20 -20.50 12.21 -7.23
C SER A 20 -19.05 12.51 -7.58
N ALA A 21 -18.44 13.48 -6.89
CA ALA A 21 -17.02 13.80 -7.09
C ALA A 21 -16.12 12.57 -6.89
N ALA A 22 -16.40 11.72 -5.89
CA ALA A 22 -15.68 10.47 -5.66
C ALA A 22 -15.81 9.50 -6.84
N ALA A 23 -17.00 9.41 -7.47
CA ALA A 23 -17.20 8.57 -8.64
C ALA A 23 -16.42 9.10 -9.86
N LEU A 24 -16.37 10.41 -10.06
CA LEU A 24 -15.58 11.03 -11.12
C LEU A 24 -14.07 10.79 -10.92
N VAL A 25 -13.57 10.92 -9.69
CA VAL A 25 -12.16 10.66 -9.37
C VAL A 25 -11.77 9.20 -9.63
N LEU A 26 -12.64 8.25 -9.29
CA LEU A 26 -12.34 6.82 -9.37
C LEU A 26 -12.57 6.23 -10.76
N PHE A 27 -13.65 6.64 -11.43
CA PHE A 27 -14.15 5.98 -12.64
C PHE A 27 -14.29 6.93 -13.83
N GLY A 28 -14.03 8.23 -13.67
CA GLY A 28 -14.05 9.16 -14.78
C GLY A 28 -12.99 8.79 -15.81
N ALA A 29 -13.35 8.87 -17.11
CA ALA A 29 -12.40 8.63 -18.20
C ALA A 29 -11.18 9.56 -18.11
N HIS A 30 -11.42 10.83 -17.78
CA HIS A 30 -10.40 11.86 -17.65
C HIS A 30 -10.73 12.77 -16.45
N PRO A 31 -10.46 12.34 -15.21
CA PRO A 31 -10.85 13.11 -14.02
C PRO A 31 -10.21 14.49 -13.99
N ALA A 32 -9.03 14.67 -14.61
CA ALA A 32 -8.32 15.95 -14.63
C ALA A 32 -9.04 17.06 -15.42
N PHE A 33 -9.96 16.72 -16.34
CA PHE A 33 -10.74 17.73 -17.07
C PHE A 33 -11.70 18.49 -16.16
N ARG A 34 -12.21 17.83 -15.11
CA ARG A 34 -13.05 18.48 -14.11
C ARG A 34 -12.24 18.93 -12.89
N PHE A 35 -11.27 18.13 -12.48
CA PHE A 35 -10.44 18.33 -11.29
C PHE A 35 -8.96 18.20 -11.68
N PRO A 36 -8.30 19.29 -12.14
CA PRO A 36 -6.90 19.25 -12.62
C PRO A 36 -5.92 18.57 -11.67
N GLN A 37 -6.25 18.60 -10.38
CA GLN A 37 -5.47 18.02 -9.31
C GLN A 37 -5.56 16.48 -9.20
N CYS A 38 -6.39 15.83 -10.02
CA CYS A 38 -6.49 14.38 -10.17
C CYS A 38 -5.46 13.77 -11.12
N GLU A 39 -4.78 14.59 -11.93
CA GLU A 39 -3.67 14.11 -12.75
C GLU A 39 -2.52 13.64 -11.85
N ILE A 40 -1.93 12.49 -12.18
CA ILE A 40 -0.76 11.95 -11.48
C ILE A 40 0.46 12.14 -12.37
N LEU A 41 1.49 12.76 -11.82
CA LEU A 41 2.75 13.00 -12.53
C LEU A 41 3.76 11.92 -12.13
N VAL A 42 4.45 11.35 -13.12
CA VAL A 42 5.48 10.33 -12.91
C VAL A 42 6.75 10.74 -13.65
N ASP A 43 7.84 10.85 -12.91
CA ASP A 43 9.17 11.15 -13.47
C ASP A 43 10.18 10.06 -13.06
N ALA A 44 11.09 9.72 -13.96
CA ALA A 44 12.24 8.85 -13.69
C ALA A 44 13.57 9.60 -13.87
N TYR A 45 14.47 9.42 -12.92
CA TYR A 45 15.81 10.01 -12.87
C TYR A 45 16.86 8.89 -12.73
N ASP A 46 18.01 9.03 -13.40
CA ASP A 46 19.13 8.06 -13.28
C ASP A 46 19.97 8.28 -11.99
N ASP A 47 19.78 9.41 -11.30
CA ASP A 47 20.53 9.77 -10.09
C ASP A 47 19.64 9.65 -8.84
N THR A 48 20.26 9.76 -7.67
CA THR A 48 19.65 9.78 -6.34
C THR A 48 18.97 11.11 -6.00
N ARG A 49 19.24 12.14 -6.80
CA ARG A 49 18.68 13.49 -6.69
C ARG A 49 18.03 13.89 -8.01
N ILE A 50 17.19 14.93 -7.95
CA ILE A 50 16.66 15.57 -9.15
C ILE A 50 17.85 16.19 -9.89
N SER A 51 18.36 15.49 -10.90
CA SER A 51 19.45 15.94 -11.75
C SER A 51 18.91 16.18 -13.15
N GLY A 52 18.93 17.45 -13.59
CA GLY A 52 18.55 17.83 -14.94
C GLY A 52 17.14 17.38 -15.34
N ARG A 53 17.01 16.96 -16.61
CA ARG A 53 15.74 16.50 -17.20
C ARG A 53 15.50 15.04 -16.83
N PRO A 54 14.27 14.64 -16.45
CA PRO A 54 13.95 13.24 -16.23
C PRO A 54 14.16 12.44 -17.53
N LYS A 55 14.67 11.22 -17.38
CA LYS A 55 14.88 10.25 -18.46
C LYS A 55 13.55 9.78 -19.05
N GLY A 56 12.54 9.64 -18.20
CA GLY A 56 11.18 9.30 -18.58
C GLY A 56 10.20 10.19 -17.83
N GLN A 57 9.15 10.61 -18.52
CA GLN A 57 8.07 11.38 -17.93
C GLN A 57 6.72 10.84 -18.44
N LEU A 58 5.76 10.73 -17.54
CA LEU A 58 4.41 10.28 -17.83
C LEU A 58 3.40 11.10 -17.02
N ASN A 59 2.41 11.66 -17.71
CA ASN A 59 1.28 12.36 -17.09
C ASN A 59 0.04 11.49 -17.24
N VAL A 60 -0.55 11.08 -16.13
CA VAL A 60 -1.64 10.10 -16.11
C VAL A 60 -2.96 10.78 -15.78
N ASN A 61 -3.89 10.73 -16.74
CA ASN A 61 -5.25 11.24 -16.63
C ASN A 61 -6.24 10.21 -17.19
N ALA A 62 -6.44 9.14 -16.44
CA ALA A 62 -7.25 7.99 -16.79
C ALA A 62 -8.10 7.55 -15.58
N PRO A 63 -9.08 6.63 -15.75
CA PRO A 63 -9.76 6.00 -14.61
C PRO A 63 -8.73 5.33 -13.68
N LEU A 64 -9.00 5.29 -12.39
CA LEU A 64 -7.98 4.88 -11.40
C LEU A 64 -7.39 3.50 -11.69
N SER A 65 -8.18 2.53 -12.14
CA SER A 65 -7.67 1.19 -12.48
C SER A 65 -6.63 1.24 -13.61
N HIS A 66 -6.90 2.00 -14.66
CA HIS A 66 -6.00 2.14 -15.81
C HIS A 66 -4.78 2.99 -15.41
N ALA A 67 -5.01 4.07 -14.68
CA ALA A 67 -3.94 4.90 -14.15
C ALA A 67 -2.93 4.09 -13.30
N LEU A 68 -3.41 3.18 -12.45
CA LEU A 68 -2.53 2.29 -11.69
C LEU A 68 -1.74 1.34 -12.58
N GLU A 69 -2.35 0.78 -13.62
CA GLU A 69 -1.68 -0.11 -14.56
C GLU A 69 -0.59 0.61 -15.36
N GLU A 70 -0.88 1.82 -15.85
CA GLU A 70 0.08 2.68 -16.56
C GLU A 70 1.27 3.03 -15.66
N ILE A 71 1.02 3.48 -14.43
CA ILE A 71 2.09 3.85 -13.49
C ILE A 71 2.93 2.62 -13.12
N LEU A 72 2.30 1.47 -12.86
CA LEU A 72 3.01 0.24 -12.53
C LEU A 72 3.86 -0.26 -13.71
N ALA A 73 3.36 -0.17 -14.94
CA ALA A 73 4.11 -0.52 -16.14
C ALA A 73 5.29 0.45 -16.36
N PHE A 74 5.08 1.74 -16.11
CA PHE A 74 6.14 2.74 -16.18
C PHE A 74 7.24 2.48 -15.13
N ILE A 75 6.87 2.13 -13.90
CA ILE A 75 7.83 1.76 -12.85
C ILE A 75 8.59 0.49 -13.23
N ASP A 76 7.91 -0.54 -13.73
CA ASP A 76 8.54 -1.79 -14.20
C ASP A 76 9.54 -1.54 -15.35
N ALA A 77 9.26 -0.56 -16.22
CA ALA A 77 10.18 -0.19 -17.30
C ALA A 77 11.40 0.62 -16.84
N HIS A 78 11.36 1.23 -15.66
CA HIS A 78 12.40 2.14 -15.15
C HIS A 78 13.04 1.67 -13.85
N THR A 79 12.79 0.43 -13.42
CA THR A 79 13.41 -0.20 -12.23
C THR A 79 14.22 -1.43 -12.62
N PHE A 80 15.13 -1.87 -11.74
CA PHE A 80 16.01 -2.98 -12.07
C PHE A 80 15.36 -4.32 -11.71
N HIS A 81 15.45 -5.30 -12.61
CA HIS A 81 14.84 -6.63 -12.42
C HIS A 81 15.88 -7.74 -12.60
N PRO A 82 16.68 -8.06 -11.57
CA PRO A 82 17.63 -9.14 -11.65
C PRO A 82 16.93 -10.48 -11.88
N ARG A 83 17.52 -11.33 -12.72
CA ARG A 83 17.08 -12.72 -12.91
C ARG A 83 17.89 -13.61 -11.98
N ARG A 84 17.20 -14.42 -11.18
CA ARG A 84 17.84 -15.45 -10.34
C ARG A 84 17.41 -16.83 -10.83
N VAL A 85 18.38 -17.70 -11.05
CA VAL A 85 18.12 -19.11 -11.35
C VAL A 85 17.85 -19.83 -10.03
N VAL A 86 16.68 -20.44 -9.90
CA VAL A 86 16.32 -21.28 -8.76
C VAL A 86 15.96 -22.67 -9.30
N GLY A 87 16.88 -23.63 -9.13
CA GLY A 87 16.76 -24.95 -9.75
C GLY A 87 16.84 -24.86 -11.27
N LEU A 88 15.78 -25.30 -11.97
CA LEU A 88 15.63 -25.22 -13.43
C LEU A 88 14.89 -23.96 -13.91
N ASN A 89 14.34 -23.16 -12.99
CA ASN A 89 13.49 -22.02 -13.32
C ASN A 89 14.24 -20.70 -13.16
N ASN A 90 14.10 -19.83 -14.16
CA ASN A 90 14.54 -18.43 -14.08
C ASN A 90 13.42 -17.59 -13.46
N VAL A 91 13.65 -17.07 -12.26
CA VAL A 91 12.70 -16.20 -11.57
C VAL A 91 13.16 -14.74 -11.70
N ARG A 92 12.26 -13.88 -12.21
CA ARG A 92 12.44 -12.42 -12.19
C ARG A 92 12.24 -11.94 -10.76
N LEU A 93 13.25 -11.30 -10.17
CA LEU A 93 13.13 -10.61 -8.90
C LEU A 93 12.85 -9.14 -9.19
N ASP A 94 11.70 -8.65 -8.76
CA ASP A 94 11.39 -7.22 -8.81
C ASP A 94 12.04 -6.52 -7.61
N GLU A 95 12.76 -5.43 -7.88
CA GLU A 95 13.38 -4.60 -6.85
C GLU A 95 12.33 -4.02 -5.87
N TYR A 96 11.16 -3.66 -6.40
CA TYR A 96 10.03 -3.18 -5.64
C TYR A 96 8.79 -4.05 -5.92
N PRO A 97 8.22 -4.72 -4.90
CA PRO A 97 7.07 -5.57 -5.14
C PRO A 97 5.85 -4.78 -5.62
N ARG A 98 5.27 -5.23 -6.74
CA ARG A 98 4.13 -4.56 -7.40
C ARG A 98 2.96 -4.27 -6.45
N ALA A 99 2.69 -5.19 -5.51
CA ALA A 99 1.64 -5.03 -4.52
C ALA A 99 1.90 -3.86 -3.55
N ALA A 100 3.17 -3.64 -3.16
CA ALA A 100 3.58 -2.55 -2.29
C ALA A 100 3.39 -1.19 -2.96
N ILE A 101 3.81 -1.07 -4.22
CA ILE A 101 3.64 0.15 -5.02
C ILE A 101 2.16 0.46 -5.23
N ARG A 102 1.36 -0.56 -5.60
CA ARG A 102 -0.09 -0.42 -5.80
C ARG A 102 -0.77 0.12 -4.54
N GLU A 103 -0.45 -0.45 -3.38
CA GLU A 103 -1.00 0.01 -2.09
C GLU A 103 -0.57 1.44 -1.77
N ALA A 104 0.69 1.79 -2.01
CA ALA A 104 1.17 3.16 -1.78
C ALA A 104 0.48 4.19 -2.69
N LEU A 105 0.25 3.86 -3.97
CA LEU A 105 -0.50 4.71 -4.90
C LEU A 105 -1.97 4.86 -4.50
N LEU A 106 -2.62 3.77 -4.10
CA LEU A 106 -3.99 3.80 -3.62
C LEU A 106 -4.15 4.65 -2.37
N ASN A 107 -3.22 4.51 -1.42
CA ASN A 107 -3.17 5.36 -0.24
C ASN A 107 -2.96 6.84 -0.60
N ALA A 108 -2.08 7.12 -1.56
CA ALA A 108 -1.84 8.47 -2.04
C ALA A 108 -3.11 9.11 -2.61
N VAL A 109 -3.91 8.36 -3.38
CA VAL A 109 -5.19 8.82 -3.97
C VAL A 109 -6.30 8.90 -2.93
N ALA A 110 -6.42 7.92 -2.04
CA ALA A 110 -7.46 7.83 -1.03
C ALA A 110 -7.36 8.94 0.02
N HIS A 111 -6.15 9.26 0.46
CA HIS A 111 -5.90 10.20 1.55
C HIS A 111 -5.48 11.60 1.08
N ARG A 112 -5.40 11.82 -0.24
CA ARG A 112 -5.09 13.12 -0.84
C ARG A 112 -6.02 14.24 -0.32
N ASN A 113 -5.46 15.44 -0.12
CA ASN A 113 -6.27 16.63 0.04
C ASN A 113 -6.80 17.13 -1.32
N TYR A 114 -8.07 16.85 -1.64
CA TYR A 114 -8.69 17.28 -2.90
C TYR A 114 -9.08 18.75 -2.97
N GLU A 115 -9.11 19.45 -1.84
CA GLU A 115 -9.31 20.91 -1.78
C GLU A 115 -8.10 21.67 -2.33
N ASP A 116 -6.91 21.07 -2.26
CA ASP A 116 -5.73 21.63 -2.89
C ASP A 116 -5.75 21.34 -4.40
N ALA A 117 -6.20 22.32 -5.17
CA ALA A 117 -6.23 22.26 -6.62
C ALA A 117 -4.85 22.50 -7.27
N SER A 118 -3.88 23.04 -6.51
CA SER A 118 -2.59 23.50 -7.05
C SER A 118 -1.54 22.40 -7.16
N ARG A 119 -1.61 21.38 -6.30
CA ARG A 119 -0.62 20.29 -6.23
C ARG A 119 -1.21 18.97 -6.69
N LYS A 120 -0.44 18.18 -7.42
CA LYS A 120 -0.81 16.85 -7.92
C LYS A 120 -0.16 15.74 -7.09
N VAL A 121 -0.61 14.49 -7.26
CA VAL A 121 0.17 13.34 -6.78
C VAL A 121 1.39 13.21 -7.69
N PHE A 122 2.57 13.02 -7.08
CA PHE A 122 3.82 12.95 -7.80
C PHE A 122 4.55 11.66 -7.44
N VAL A 123 4.85 10.85 -8.44
CA VAL A 123 5.67 9.64 -8.32
C VAL A 123 7.03 9.95 -8.93
N ARG A 124 8.10 9.81 -8.15
CA ARG A 124 9.47 9.97 -8.64
C ARG A 124 10.24 8.68 -8.46
N ILE A 125 10.87 8.23 -9.53
CA ILE A 125 11.72 7.05 -9.54
C ILE A 125 13.16 7.56 -9.61
N PHE A 126 13.95 7.20 -8.62
CA PHE A 126 15.38 7.44 -8.54
C PHE A 126 16.12 6.11 -8.64
N SER A 127 17.44 6.15 -8.80
CA SER A 127 18.25 4.94 -8.87
C SER A 127 18.30 4.11 -7.58
N ASP A 128 17.91 4.67 -6.44
CA ASP A 128 17.94 4.03 -5.12
C ASP A 128 16.55 3.88 -4.46
N ARG A 129 15.54 4.61 -4.93
CA ARG A 129 14.21 4.66 -4.30
C ARG A 129 13.11 5.13 -5.23
N ILE A 130 11.87 4.78 -4.86
CA ILE A 130 10.65 5.38 -5.41
C ILE A 130 10.04 6.28 -4.35
N GLU A 131 9.74 7.53 -4.70
CA GLU A 131 9.04 8.49 -3.86
C GLU A 131 7.63 8.71 -4.39
N ILE A 132 6.61 8.53 -3.53
CA ILE A 132 5.22 8.86 -3.85
C ILE A 132 4.79 10.00 -2.93
N ALA A 133 4.67 11.20 -3.49
CA ALA A 133 4.27 12.40 -2.78
C ALA A 133 2.79 12.71 -3.06
N SER A 134 1.99 12.78 -2.00
CA SER A 134 0.58 13.19 -2.07
C SER A 134 0.34 14.47 -1.25
N PRO A 135 -0.44 15.45 -1.77
CA PRO A 135 -0.78 16.65 -1.02
C PRO A 135 -1.58 16.36 0.26
N GLY A 136 -1.16 16.99 1.36
CA GLY A 136 -1.85 16.98 2.64
C GLY A 136 -1.13 16.18 3.72
N TYR A 137 -1.29 16.61 4.97
CA TYR A 137 -0.76 15.91 6.14
C TYR A 137 -1.74 14.83 6.64
N PRO A 138 -1.26 13.84 7.42
CA PRO A 138 -2.11 12.92 8.15
C PRO A 138 -3.15 13.68 8.99
N LEU A 139 -4.39 13.21 9.00
CA LEU A 139 -5.45 13.81 9.79
C LEU A 139 -5.22 13.55 11.29
N LYS A 140 -5.37 14.58 12.13
CA LYS A 140 -5.41 14.39 13.58
C LYS A 140 -6.55 13.41 13.92
N PRO A 141 -6.36 12.42 14.81
CA PRO A 141 -5.27 12.27 15.79
C PRO A 141 -4.08 11.39 15.33
N ILE A 142 -3.99 11.05 14.04
CA ILE A 142 -2.90 10.26 13.49
C ILE A 142 -1.66 11.15 13.36
N THR A 143 -0.56 10.72 13.99
CA THR A 143 0.76 11.33 13.84
C THR A 143 1.68 10.38 13.07
N LEU A 144 2.73 10.91 12.45
CA LEU A 144 3.74 10.09 11.76
C LEU A 144 4.33 9.02 12.70
N ALA A 145 4.51 9.34 13.99
CA ALA A 145 4.96 8.40 15.00
C ALA A 145 3.96 7.24 15.23
N LYS A 146 2.66 7.51 15.20
CA LYS A 146 1.62 6.47 15.33
C LYS A 146 1.51 5.61 14.07
N LEU A 147 1.65 6.21 12.88
CA LEU A 147 1.69 5.49 11.61
C LEU A 147 2.85 4.49 11.58
N ARG A 148 4.06 4.93 11.96
CA ARG A 148 5.25 4.07 12.04
C ARG A 148 5.10 2.91 13.03
N LYS A 149 4.35 3.12 14.10
CA LYS A 149 4.09 2.08 15.13
C LYS A 149 2.94 1.15 14.75
N GLY A 150 2.22 1.37 13.65
CA GLY A 150 1.01 0.61 13.29
C GLY A 150 -0.19 0.82 14.24
N ASN A 151 0.01 1.45 15.40
CA ASN A 151 -0.97 1.62 16.45
C ASN A 151 -1.79 2.90 16.27
N TYR A 152 -2.65 2.94 15.24
CA TYR A 152 -3.56 4.04 14.96
C TYR A 152 -4.97 3.56 14.59
N ARG A 153 -5.98 4.39 14.84
CA ARG A 153 -7.33 4.15 14.30
C ARG A 153 -7.35 4.63 12.85
N PRO A 154 -7.69 3.78 11.87
CA PRO A 154 -7.82 4.21 10.49
C PRO A 154 -8.79 5.40 10.38
N CYS A 155 -8.35 6.48 9.76
CA CYS A 155 -9.22 7.58 9.38
C CYS A 155 -8.88 8.03 7.96
N SER A 156 -9.91 8.31 7.17
CA SER A 156 -9.77 8.79 5.80
C SER A 156 -10.37 10.18 5.67
N ARG A 157 -9.66 11.07 4.97
CA ARG A 157 -10.16 12.38 4.56
C ARG A 157 -11.30 12.24 3.56
N ASN A 158 -11.23 11.22 2.72
CA ASN A 158 -12.20 10.96 1.67
C ASN A 158 -12.88 9.61 1.93
N PRO A 159 -13.88 9.55 2.83
CA PRO A 159 -14.50 8.30 3.26
C PRO A 159 -15.17 7.55 2.10
N LEU A 160 -15.81 8.25 1.15
CA LEU A 160 -16.43 7.63 -0.02
C LEU A 160 -15.39 6.98 -0.95
N ILE A 161 -14.24 7.61 -1.14
CA ILE A 161 -13.14 7.06 -1.95
C ILE A 161 -12.55 5.83 -1.25
N ALA A 162 -12.21 5.94 0.04
CA ALA A 162 -11.65 4.82 0.80
C ALA A 162 -12.63 3.64 0.92
N GLN A 163 -13.92 3.91 1.05
CA GLN A 163 -14.96 2.88 1.03
C GLN A 163 -15.03 2.18 -0.33
N ALA A 164 -15.06 2.93 -1.43
CA ALA A 164 -15.09 2.35 -2.76
C ALA A 164 -13.85 1.47 -3.05
N LEU A 165 -12.65 1.94 -2.68
CA LEU A 165 -11.41 1.18 -2.87
C LEU A 165 -11.36 -0.12 -2.07
N CYS A 166 -11.90 -0.11 -0.86
CA CYS A 166 -11.98 -1.33 -0.05
C CYS A 166 -12.91 -2.36 -0.68
N ILE A 167 -14.04 -1.92 -1.21
CA ILE A 167 -15.03 -2.83 -1.79
C ILE A 167 -14.56 -3.40 -3.12
N LEU A 168 -13.74 -2.65 -3.87
CA LEU A 168 -13.13 -3.12 -5.11
C LEU A 168 -11.95 -4.09 -4.88
N ASP A 169 -11.71 -4.48 -3.61
CA ASP A 169 -10.60 -5.31 -3.16
C ASP A 169 -9.24 -4.74 -3.62
N LYS A 170 -9.19 -3.40 -3.70
CA LYS A 170 -7.98 -2.67 -4.07
C LYS A 170 -7.21 -2.26 -2.82
N MET A 171 -7.88 -2.06 -1.68
CA MET A 171 -7.30 -1.51 -0.45
C MET A 171 -7.81 -2.24 0.80
N GLU A 172 -6.91 -2.65 1.71
CA GLU A 172 -7.29 -3.24 3.00
C GLU A 172 -7.69 -2.16 4.02
N GLN A 173 -8.95 -2.16 4.48
CA GLN A 173 -9.43 -1.19 5.48
C GLN A 173 -9.04 -1.47 6.92
N ARG A 174 -8.59 -2.69 7.22
CA ARG A 174 -8.53 -3.18 8.61
C ARG A 174 -7.38 -2.60 9.43
N GLY A 175 -6.42 -1.92 8.81
CA GLY A 175 -5.26 -1.40 9.55
C GLY A 175 -4.58 -2.49 10.36
N THR A 176 -4.54 -3.73 9.84
CA THR A 176 -4.04 -4.96 10.48
C THR A 176 -2.56 -4.91 10.87
N GLY A 177 -1.90 -3.76 10.68
CA GLY A 177 -0.45 -3.60 10.82
C GLY A 177 0.36 -4.37 9.78
N PHE A 178 -0.24 -5.30 9.02
CA PHE A 178 0.43 -6.12 8.02
C PHE A 178 0.01 -5.70 6.62
N THR A 179 0.71 -4.72 6.06
CA THR A 179 0.43 -4.21 4.70
C THR A 179 1.14 -5.06 3.64
N PRO A 180 0.65 -5.09 2.38
CA PRO A 180 1.36 -5.73 1.27
C PRO A 180 2.81 -5.26 1.10
N ALA A 181 3.10 -4.00 1.48
CA ALA A 181 4.46 -3.44 1.49
C ALA A 181 5.36 -4.03 2.60
N MET A 182 4.78 -4.45 3.72
CA MET A 182 5.49 -5.14 4.79
C MET A 182 5.69 -6.61 4.44
N GLU A 183 4.66 -7.27 3.89
CA GLU A 183 4.74 -8.65 3.40
C GLU A 183 5.82 -8.82 2.32
N ALA A 184 5.91 -7.86 1.40
CA ALA A 184 6.93 -7.75 0.37
C ALA A 184 8.37 -7.89 0.89
N ARG A 185 8.65 -7.42 2.12
CA ARG A 185 10.00 -7.44 2.73
C ARG A 185 10.35 -8.77 3.39
N LEU A 186 9.37 -9.66 3.55
CA LEU A 186 9.53 -10.92 4.25
C LEU A 186 9.87 -12.06 3.30
N ASN A 187 10.69 -13.00 3.77
CA ASN A 187 10.87 -14.29 3.11
C ASN A 187 9.66 -15.21 3.33
N GLU A 188 9.59 -16.31 2.58
CA GLU A 188 8.45 -17.26 2.64
C GLU A 188 8.19 -17.78 4.05
N ARG A 189 9.24 -18.07 4.82
CA ARG A 189 9.16 -18.55 6.20
C ARG A 189 8.55 -17.51 7.13
N GLN A 190 9.02 -16.27 7.03
CA GLN A 190 8.52 -15.13 7.80
C GLN A 190 7.07 -14.81 7.45
N ARG A 191 6.68 -14.88 6.17
CA ARG A 191 5.28 -14.72 5.75
C ARG A 191 4.38 -15.79 6.38
N LYS A 192 4.78 -17.06 6.35
CA LYS A 192 4.03 -18.13 7.00
C LYS A 192 3.92 -17.96 8.51
N ILE A 193 4.97 -17.47 9.17
CA ILE A 193 4.91 -17.13 10.60
C ILE A 193 3.82 -16.08 10.87
N VAL A 194 3.78 -15.02 10.04
CA VAL A 194 2.78 -13.95 10.19
C VAL A 194 1.36 -14.45 9.89
N MET A 195 1.16 -15.24 8.85
CA MET A 195 -0.14 -15.87 8.53
C MET A 195 -0.64 -16.76 9.67
N GLN A 196 0.24 -17.54 10.29
CA GLN A 196 -0.15 -18.39 11.42
C GLN A 196 -0.61 -17.55 12.63
N ILE A 197 0.04 -16.41 12.87
CA ILE A 197 -0.35 -15.47 13.93
C ILE A 197 -1.71 -14.84 13.60
N GLN A 198 -1.96 -14.49 12.33
CA GLN A 198 -3.26 -13.98 11.85
C GLN A 198 -4.41 -14.98 12.05
N GLU A 199 -4.14 -16.28 11.90
CA GLU A 199 -5.11 -17.34 12.18
C GLU A 199 -5.36 -17.56 13.68
N GLY A 200 -4.74 -16.76 14.54
CA GLY A 200 -4.88 -16.84 16.01
C GLY A 200 -4.09 -17.96 16.65
N SER A 201 -3.21 -18.62 15.90
CA SER A 201 -2.36 -19.70 16.41
C SER A 201 -1.16 -19.17 17.20
N ILE A 202 -0.78 -19.89 18.26
CA ILE A 202 0.36 -19.53 19.09
C ILE A 202 1.65 -19.94 18.39
N VAL A 203 2.36 -18.98 17.80
CA VAL A 203 3.70 -19.21 17.28
C VAL A 203 4.72 -19.21 18.42
N THR A 204 5.48 -20.29 18.55
CA THR A 204 6.63 -20.39 19.47
C THR A 204 7.91 -20.64 18.69
N ASN A 205 9.07 -20.36 19.30
CA ASN A 205 10.35 -20.69 18.66
C ASN A 205 10.45 -22.20 18.32
N LYS A 206 9.92 -23.08 19.19
CA LYS A 206 9.86 -24.52 18.95
C LYS A 206 8.99 -24.85 17.74
N TRP A 207 7.81 -24.22 17.61
CA TRP A 207 6.95 -24.38 16.45
C TRP A 207 7.67 -24.00 15.15
N VAL A 208 8.39 -22.86 15.12
CA VAL A 208 9.15 -22.44 13.93
C VAL A 208 10.25 -23.46 13.57
N GLN A 209 10.95 -24.02 14.55
CA GLN A 209 11.94 -25.06 14.30
C GLN A 209 11.31 -26.32 13.67
N GLU A 210 10.18 -26.78 14.20
CA GLU A 210 9.48 -27.99 13.72
C GLU A 210 8.84 -27.79 12.35
N THR A 211 8.17 -26.65 12.13
CA THR A 211 7.46 -26.36 10.86
C THR A 211 8.40 -26.15 9.68
N PHE A 212 9.57 -25.54 9.91
CA PHE A 212 10.50 -25.20 8.83
C PHE A 212 11.79 -26.02 8.85
N ASN A 213 11.91 -26.98 9.78
CA ASN A 213 13.12 -27.77 10.00
C ASN A 213 14.39 -26.91 10.10
N VAL A 214 14.36 -25.88 10.95
CA VAL A 214 15.46 -24.93 11.13
C VAL A 214 16.02 -24.99 12.54
N VAL A 215 17.30 -24.64 12.69
CA VAL A 215 17.94 -24.52 14.02
C VAL A 215 17.35 -23.36 14.81
N ARG A 216 17.41 -23.47 16.15
CA ARG A 216 16.91 -22.49 17.12
C ARG A 216 17.30 -21.04 16.81
N ASP A 217 18.55 -20.79 16.44
CA ASP A 217 19.07 -19.44 16.17
C ASP A 217 18.47 -18.82 14.90
N THR A 218 18.12 -19.65 13.92
CA THR A 218 17.43 -19.20 12.70
C THR A 218 16.00 -18.82 13.03
N ALA A 219 15.28 -19.69 13.76
CA ALA A 219 13.94 -19.41 14.24
C ALA A 219 13.88 -18.15 15.12
N TYR A 220 14.91 -17.92 15.95
CA TYR A 220 15.01 -16.72 16.77
C TYR A 220 15.19 -15.47 15.90
N ARG A 221 16.10 -15.50 14.92
CA ARG A 221 16.33 -14.39 13.99
C ARG A 221 15.08 -14.01 13.20
N ASP A 222 14.29 -14.97 12.73
CA ASP A 222 13.05 -14.66 12.00
C ASP A 222 12.02 -13.97 12.90
N ILE A 223 11.79 -14.48 14.11
CA ILE A 223 10.87 -13.86 15.08
C ILE A 223 11.38 -12.48 15.48
N GLN A 224 12.69 -12.34 15.71
CA GLN A 224 13.30 -11.07 16.10
C GLN A 224 13.17 -10.03 14.99
N LEU A 225 13.42 -10.39 13.72
CA LEU A 225 13.22 -9.50 12.59
C LEU A 225 11.77 -9.00 12.50
N LEU A 226 10.79 -9.89 12.72
CA LEU A 226 9.37 -9.52 12.70
C LEU A 226 9.01 -8.56 13.84
N LEU A 227 9.62 -8.70 15.02
CA LEU A 227 9.49 -7.76 16.14
C LEU A 227 10.14 -6.40 15.83
N ASP A 228 11.34 -6.41 15.25
CA ASP A 228 12.12 -5.23 14.91
C ASP A 228 11.45 -4.41 13.79
N LEU A 229 10.82 -5.10 12.83
CA LEU A 229 9.99 -4.50 11.79
C LEU A 229 8.61 -4.05 12.29
N HIS A 230 8.30 -4.28 13.58
CA HIS A 230 7.01 -3.97 14.20
C HIS A 230 5.82 -4.60 13.46
N ILE A 231 6.01 -5.80 12.89
CA ILE A 231 4.93 -6.58 12.27
C ILE A 231 4.17 -7.36 13.35
N ILE A 232 4.90 -7.87 14.34
CA ILE A 232 4.33 -8.60 15.49
C ILE A 232 4.70 -7.91 16.80
N GLU A 233 3.85 -8.06 17.80
CA GLU A 233 4.09 -7.61 19.17
C GLU A 233 4.08 -8.80 20.14
N ARG A 234 4.94 -8.73 21.15
CA ARG A 234 5.00 -9.73 22.22
C ARG A 234 3.99 -9.36 23.32
N ARG A 235 3.01 -10.23 23.60
CA ARG A 235 2.06 -10.10 24.72
C ARG A 235 2.27 -11.16 25.79
N GLY A 236 2.11 -10.77 27.06
CA GLY A 236 2.27 -11.65 28.23
C GLY A 236 3.61 -11.49 28.97
N ARG A 237 3.78 -12.23 30.08
CA ARG A 237 5.00 -12.24 30.92
C ARG A 237 5.42 -13.67 31.23
N GLY A 238 6.72 -13.94 31.28
CA GLY A 238 7.24 -15.26 31.67
C GLY A 238 6.86 -16.36 30.66
N ARG A 239 6.18 -17.42 31.10
CA ARG A 239 5.81 -18.56 30.25
C ARG A 239 4.54 -18.36 29.40
N SER A 240 3.81 -17.25 29.59
CA SER A 240 2.55 -16.95 28.86
C SER A 240 2.74 -16.03 27.65
N ILE A 241 3.96 -15.94 27.12
CA ILE A 241 4.27 -15.09 25.97
C ILE A 241 3.57 -15.63 24.73
N ARG A 242 2.84 -14.75 24.04
CA ARG A 242 2.31 -14.99 22.70
C ARG A 242 2.68 -13.83 21.79
N TYR A 243 2.82 -14.12 20.50
CA TYR A 243 2.97 -13.10 19.48
C TYR A 243 1.59 -12.81 18.88
N VAL A 244 1.29 -11.53 18.69
CA VAL A 244 0.08 -11.04 18.01
C VAL A 244 0.50 -10.06 16.94
N LEU A 245 -0.36 -9.78 15.95
CA LEU A 245 -0.06 -8.71 15.00
C LEU A 245 0.00 -7.35 15.71
N ALA A 246 0.93 -6.51 15.29
CA ALA A 246 0.98 -5.13 15.74
C ALA A 246 -0.29 -4.40 15.31
N GLY A 247 -0.97 -3.71 16.24
CA GLY A 247 -2.25 -3.03 15.98
C GLY A 247 -3.52 -3.84 16.26
N GLU A 248 -3.42 -5.17 16.43
CA GLU A 248 -4.57 -6.02 16.74
C GLU A 248 -4.99 -5.86 18.22
N ARG A 249 -6.13 -5.22 18.48
CA ARG A 249 -6.76 -5.24 19.82
C ARG A 249 -7.74 -6.40 19.90
N ALA A 250 -7.75 -7.04 21.08
CA ALA A 250 -8.72 -8.08 21.46
C ALA A 250 -10.16 -7.56 21.37
#